data_AF-A9KS67-F1
#
_entry.id   AF-A9KS67-F1
#
_cell.length_a   1.000
_cell.length_b   1.000
_cell.length_c   1.000
_cell.angle_alpha   90.00
_cell.angle_beta   90.00
_cell.angle_gamma   90.00
#
_symmetry.space_group_name_H-M   'P 1'
#
loop_
_entity.id
_entity.type
_entity.pdbx_description
1 polymer ?
#
loop_
_entity_poly.entity_id
_entity_poly.type
_entity_poly.pdbx_seq_one_letter_code
_entity_poly.pdbx_strand_id
1 'polypeptide(L)'
;MLRIIKKISILIFCCLIIFFVIAVIYHHIMLKIEKDKITHVGTSVEVDGYNMNVYVEGKKSDTEATIVLLSGSGVASPIFDYKILLL
;
A
#
# COMPACT_ATOMS: atom_id res chain seq x y z
N MET A 1 -2.84 42.19 -27.06
CA MET A 1 -1.99 41.03 -26.75
C MET A 1 -2.17 40.52 -25.31
N LEU A 2 -1.89 41.32 -24.26
CA LEU A 2 -1.98 40.87 -22.84
C LEU A 2 -3.35 40.31 -22.39
N ARG A 3 -4.47 40.86 -22.88
CA ARG A 3 -5.83 40.38 -22.50
C ARG A 3 -6.10 38.95 -22.98
N ILE A 4 -5.52 38.54 -24.10
CA ILE A 4 -5.68 37.19 -24.66
C ILE A 4 -4.83 36.20 -23.87
N ILE A 5 -3.57 36.56 -23.58
CA ILE A 5 -2.64 35.76 -22.77
C ILE A 5 -3.23 35.50 -21.36
N LYS A 6 -3.82 36.53 -20.73
CA LYS A 6 -4.45 36.37 -19.41
C LYS A 6 -5.65 35.43 -19.42
N LYS A 7 -6.49 35.46 -20.46
CA LYS A 7 -7.61 34.51 -20.63
C LYS A 7 -7.11 33.06 -20.81
N ILE A 8 -6.08 32.87 -21.63
CA ILE A 8 -5.48 31.55 -21.86
C ILE A 8 -4.85 31.01 -20.57
N SER A 9 -4.14 31.84 -19.83
CA SER A 9 -3.55 31.47 -18.53
C SER A 9 -4.60 31.04 -17.51
N ILE A 10 -5.72 31.77 -17.41
CA ILE A 10 -6.85 31.40 -16.54
C ILE A 10 -7.47 30.07 -16.96
N LEU A 11 -7.62 29.82 -18.27
CA LEU A 11 -8.16 28.57 -18.77
C LEU A 11 -7.27 27.38 -18.39
N ILE A 12 -5.96 27.49 -18.59
CA ILE A 12 -4.98 26.46 -18.22
C ILE A 12 -5.02 26.19 -16.72
N PHE A 13 -5.06 27.24 -15.90
CA PHE A 13 -5.14 27.10 -14.46
C PHE A 13 -6.43 26.39 -14.01
N CYS A 14 -7.56 26.73 -14.63
CA CYS A 14 -8.83 26.06 -14.38
C CYS A 14 -8.78 24.57 -14.76
N CYS A 15 -8.21 24.24 -15.92
CA CYS A 15 -8.01 22.85 -16.34
C CYS A 15 -7.12 22.08 -15.36
N LEU A 16 -6.05 22.69 -14.85
CA LEU A 16 -5.19 22.06 -13.84
C LEU A 16 -5.95 21.77 -12.55
N ILE A 17 -6.73 22.72 -12.05
CA ILE A 17 -7.55 22.50 -10.84
C ILE A 17 -8.51 21.34 -11.05
N ILE A 18 -9.21 21.31 -12.19
CA ILE A 18 -10.15 20.23 -12.50
C ILE A 18 -9.43 18.87 -12.54
N PHE A 19 -8.25 18.80 -13.16
CA PHE A 19 -7.44 17.58 -13.18
C PHE A 19 -7.07 17.10 -11.77
N PHE A 20 -6.61 18.00 -10.90
CA PHE A 20 -6.28 17.66 -9.51
C PHE A 20 -7.50 17.16 -8.73
N VAL A 21 -8.66 17.81 -8.89
CA VAL A 21 -9.90 17.38 -8.23
C VAL A 21 -10.28 15.96 -8.64
N ILE A 22 -10.24 15.66 -9.94
CA ILE A 22 -10.52 14.31 -10.46
C ILE A 22 -9.51 13.30 -9.92
N ALA A 23 -8.21 13.64 -9.93
CA ALA A 23 -7.16 12.76 -9.43
C ALA A 23 -7.33 12.42 -7.95
N VAL A 24 -7.67 13.40 -7.10
CA VAL A 24 -7.92 13.20 -5.67
C VAL A 24 -9.13 12.30 -5.44
N ILE A 25 -10.24 12.55 -6.16
CA ILE A 25 -11.44 11.70 -6.07
C ILE A 25 -11.12 10.27 -6.48
N TYR A 26 -10.45 10.09 -7.62
CA TYR A 26 -10.03 8.78 -8.11
C TYR A 26 -9.14 8.05 -7.10
N HIS A 27 -8.16 8.76 -6.53
CA HIS A 27 -7.28 8.22 -5.50
C HIS A 27 -8.05 7.74 -4.27
N HIS A 28 -9.01 8.54 -3.78
CA HIS A 28 -9.84 8.12 -2.63
C HIS A 28 -10.76 6.94 -2.94
N ILE A 29 -11.27 6.83 -4.18
CA ILE A 29 -12.07 5.68 -4.59
C ILE A 29 -11.19 4.43 -4.64
N MET A 30 -10.00 4.52 -5.27
CA MET A 30 -9.07 3.40 -5.35
C MET A 30 -8.60 2.97 -3.97
N LEU A 31 -8.28 3.91 -3.07
CA LEU A 31 -7.94 3.61 -1.68
C LEU A 31 -9.04 2.82 -0.96
N LYS A 32 -10.32 3.14 -1.18
CA LYS A 32 -11.43 2.38 -0.59
C LYS A 32 -11.50 0.96 -1.16
N ILE A 33 -11.40 0.83 -2.47
CA ILE A 33 -11.40 -0.47 -3.15
C ILE A 33 -10.21 -1.32 -2.70
N GLU A 34 -9.03 -0.72 -2.58
CA GLU A 34 -7.81 -1.38 -2.10
C GLU A 34 -7.98 -1.81 -0.64
N LYS A 35 -8.50 -0.94 0.23
CA LYS A 35 -8.76 -1.26 1.63
C LYS A 35 -9.65 -2.49 1.79
N ASP A 36 -10.69 -2.63 0.97
CA ASP A 36 -11.60 -3.78 1.00
C ASP A 36 -10.95 -5.05 0.43
N LYS A 37 -9.96 -4.91 -0.46
CA LYS A 37 -9.20 -6.02 -1.05
C LYS A 37 -7.99 -6.45 -0.22
N ILE A 38 -7.49 -5.59 0.67
CA ILE A 38 -6.43 -5.95 1.62
C ILE A 38 -7.06 -6.88 2.66
N THR A 39 -7.00 -8.18 2.37
CA THR A 39 -7.23 -9.20 3.37
C THR A 39 -6.09 -9.14 4.39
N HIS A 40 -6.40 -9.29 5.68
CA HIS A 40 -5.35 -9.44 6.68
C HIS A 40 -4.56 -10.71 6.34
N VAL A 41 -3.35 -10.54 5.84
CA VAL A 41 -2.45 -11.65 5.52
C VAL A 41 -1.63 -11.94 6.78
N GLY A 42 -1.80 -13.14 7.32
CA GLY A 42 -1.19 -13.57 8.58
C GLY A 42 -2.19 -13.62 9.75
N THR A 43 -1.69 -14.08 10.89
CA THR A 43 -2.43 -14.29 12.13
C THR A 43 -1.89 -13.35 13.19
N SER A 44 -2.79 -12.63 13.89
CA SER A 44 -2.40 -11.84 15.05
C SER A 44 -2.15 -12.75 16.25
N VAL A 45 -0.97 -12.63 16.84
CA VAL A 45 -0.57 -13.33 18.06
C VAL A 45 -0.17 -12.32 19.12
N GLU A 46 -0.54 -12.56 20.37
CA GLU A 46 -0.17 -11.71 21.49
C GLU A 46 1.23 -12.10 22.00
N VAL A 47 2.13 -11.12 22.06
CA VAL A 47 3.48 -11.25 22.60
C VAL A 47 3.71 -10.07 23.55
N ASP A 48 3.98 -10.35 24.82
CA ASP A 48 4.23 -9.34 25.86
C ASP A 48 3.14 -8.25 25.97
N GLY A 49 1.89 -8.61 25.74
CA GLY A 49 0.74 -7.68 25.77
C GLY A 49 0.56 -6.84 24.50
N TYR A 50 1.34 -7.12 23.45
CA TYR A 50 1.22 -6.47 22.13
C TYR A 50 0.79 -7.49 21.06
N ASN A 51 -0.03 -7.03 20.11
CA ASN A 51 -0.44 -7.85 18.97
C ASN A 51 0.63 -7.79 17.86
N MET A 52 1.19 -8.94 17.51
CA MET A 52 2.14 -9.14 16.41
C MET A 52 1.47 -9.92 15.28
N ASN A 53 1.64 -9.48 14.02
CA ASN A 53 1.15 -10.23 12.86
C ASN A 53 2.22 -11.23 12.39
N VAL A 54 1.87 -12.51 12.31
CA VAL A 54 2.76 -13.59 11.86
C VAL A 54 2.14 -14.34 10.69
N TYR A 55 2.90 -14.51 9.62
CA TYR A 55 2.50 -15.31 8.45
C TYR A 55 3.39 -16.55 8.35
N VAL A 56 2.76 -17.71 8.09
CA VAL A 56 3.44 -19.00 7.97
C VAL A 56 2.97 -19.65 6.68
N GLU A 57 3.93 -20.10 5.87
CA GLU A 57 3.69 -20.82 4.63
C GLU A 57 4.61 -22.05 4.55
N GLY A 58 4.18 -23.10 3.85
CA GLY A 58 4.88 -24.37 3.76
C GLY A 58 4.43 -25.42 4.79
N LYS A 59 4.94 -26.65 4.67
CA LYS A 59 4.65 -27.74 5.61
C LYS A 59 5.71 -27.75 6.70
N LYS A 60 5.26 -27.89 7.94
CA LYS A 60 6.17 -28.16 9.05
C LYS A 60 6.79 -29.55 8.86
N SER A 61 8.10 -29.59 8.71
CA SER A 61 8.87 -30.84 8.67
C SER A 61 9.91 -30.81 9.77
N ASP A 62 10.02 -31.88 10.54
CA ASP A 62 11.02 -32.00 11.62
C ASP A 62 12.46 -32.17 11.08
N THR A 63 12.61 -32.33 9.76
CA THR A 63 13.89 -32.48 9.06
C THR A 63 14.36 -31.21 8.34
N GLU A 64 13.50 -30.21 8.14
CA GLU A 64 13.84 -28.99 7.40
C GLU A 64 13.92 -27.78 8.33
N ALA A 65 14.92 -26.92 8.12
CA ALA A 65 15.10 -25.72 8.92
C ALA A 65 14.00 -24.70 8.62
N THR A 66 13.40 -24.14 9.67
CA THR A 66 12.44 -23.04 9.52
C THR A 66 13.19 -21.73 9.26
N ILE A 67 12.90 -21.09 8.13
CA ILE A 67 13.43 -19.75 7.80
C ILE A 67 12.50 -18.70 8.39
N VAL A 68 13.03 -17.87 9.30
CA VAL A 68 12.29 -16.76 9.90
C VAL A 68 12.71 -15.46 9.23
N LEU A 69 11.76 -14.82 8.54
CA LEU A 69 11.95 -13.50 7.94
C LEU A 69 11.46 -12.42 8.91
N LEU A 70 12.40 -11.62 9.40
CA LEU A 70 12.10 -10.47 10.26
C LEU A 70 11.98 -9.21 9.40
N SER A 71 11.12 -8.27 9.82
CA SER A 71 11.02 -6.95 9.19
C SER A 71 12.36 -6.21 9.28
N GLY A 72 12.91 -5.81 8.13
CA GLY A 72 14.10 -4.96 8.05
C GLY A 72 13.81 -3.47 8.31
N SER A 73 14.77 -2.59 7.96
CA SER A 73 14.86 -1.12 8.15
C SER A 73 13.55 -0.29 8.00
N GLY A 74 12.58 -0.48 8.89
CA GLY A 74 11.34 0.29 8.96
C GLY A 74 10.19 -0.20 8.07
N VAL A 75 10.28 -1.41 7.50
CA VAL A 75 9.16 -1.98 6.72
C VAL A 75 8.16 -2.63 7.69
N ALA A 76 6.94 -2.11 7.72
CA ALA A 76 5.91 -2.56 8.67
C ALA A 76 5.38 -3.99 8.41
N SER A 77 5.49 -4.49 7.17
CA SER A 77 5.02 -5.84 6.82
C SER A 77 5.95 -6.49 5.79
N PRO A 78 6.93 -7.30 6.23
CA PRO A 78 7.83 -8.03 5.32
C PRO A 78 7.07 -9.01 4.43
N ILE A 79 5.86 -9.41 4.82
CA ILE A 79 5.01 -10.34 4.07
C ILE A 79 4.77 -9.83 2.64
N PHE A 80 4.48 -8.53 2.46
CA PHE A 80 4.21 -7.99 1.12
C PHE A 80 5.46 -7.87 0.26
N ASP A 81 6.62 -7.61 0.88
CA ASP A 81 7.89 -7.48 0.18
C ASP A 81 8.47 -8.84 -0.25
N TYR A 82 8.30 -9.88 0.58
CA TYR A 82 8.89 -11.19 0.35
C TYR A 82 7.95 -12.22 -0.29
N LYS A 83 6.63 -11.98 -0.35
CA LYS A 83 5.69 -12.93 -0.99
C LYS A 83 6.04 -13.24 -2.44
N ILE A 84 6.58 -12.26 -3.18
CA ILE A 84 7.02 -12.45 -4.57
C ILE A 84 8.29 -13.30 -4.66
N LEU A 85 9.13 -13.30 -3.62
CA LEU A 85 10.40 -14.04 -3.60
C LEU A 85 10.24 -15.51 -3.18
N LEU A 86 9.09 -15.86 -2.59
CA LEU A 86 8.77 -17.21 -2.13
C LEU A 86 7.89 -18.00 -3.12
N LEU A 87 7.37 -17.33 -4.17
CA LEU A 87 6.72 -17.95 -5.34
C LEU A 87 7.74 -18.40 -6.37
#